data_AF-A0A0F9QRH1-F1
#
_entry.id   AF-A0A0F9QRH1-F1
#
_cell.length_a   1.000
_cell.length_b   1.000
_cell.length_c   1.000
_cell.angle_alpha   90.00
_cell.angle_beta   90.00
_cell.angle_gamma   90.00
#
_symmetry.space_group_name_H-M   'P 1'
#
loop_
_entity.id
_entity.type
_entity.pdbx_description
1 polymer ?
#
loop_
_entity_poly.entity_id
_entity_poly.type
_entity_poly.pdbx_seq_one_letter_code
_entity_poly.pdbx_strand_id
1 'polypeptide(L)'
;MINMTQTSMVQYLQNNIKNKQCSKCKKWKPATTEFFHKGSSTKDGLHSHCKVCRTGNNHARKRYTIEECRDIALQKGGKCLSNVYKNVRPKMRWECNDGHIWETAFTNIINKNAWCPYCAKNRRLTLEECKEFAKSKKGKCLSNIYINSRTKMEWKCEHGHIWKAAFYNIKNHGQWCNQCGGTKKHTIKYCREVAKERNGKCLSKKYKNNKVKLQWRCKNRHIFMMKLNDVLSNHWCPYCSESKFEKECRSIMERLYNAKFPTRTIVGKKGLGNGAIHLDGYNPYIKVAFEANGMQHYEQIKHWHKTKDDFLQQQEHDIIKKEYTKKHNIKLIIIPYWEKDNIEKYIFKVLKNGR
;
A
#
# COMPACT_ATOMS: atom_id res chain seq x y z
N MET A 1 26.90 44.21 -62.36
CA MET A 1 27.38 43.80 -61.02
C MET A 1 27.58 45.07 -60.21
N ILE A 2 26.63 45.40 -59.32
CA ILE A 2 26.69 46.63 -58.55
C ILE A 2 27.64 46.39 -57.37
N ASN A 3 28.84 46.96 -57.42
CA ASN A 3 29.80 46.96 -56.33
C ASN A 3 29.26 47.86 -55.20
N MET A 4 28.65 47.24 -54.20
CA MET A 4 28.37 47.89 -52.93
C MET A 4 29.70 48.24 -52.24
N THR A 5 29.93 49.52 -51.98
CA THR A 5 31.11 50.00 -51.26
C THR A 5 31.12 49.47 -49.83
N GLN A 6 32.30 49.28 -49.23
CA GLN A 6 32.46 48.83 -47.84
C GLN A 6 31.62 49.66 -46.84
N THR A 7 31.44 50.95 -47.11
CA THR A 7 30.59 51.86 -46.33
C THR A 7 29.10 51.48 -46.40
N SER A 8 28.59 51.09 -47.57
CA SER A 8 27.19 50.67 -47.76
C SER A 8 26.86 49.34 -47.08
N MET A 9 27.85 48.44 -46.95
CA MET A 9 27.70 47.14 -46.30
C MET A 9 27.71 47.26 -44.76
N VAL A 10 28.54 48.16 -44.20
CA VAL A 10 28.54 48.50 -42.76
C VAL A 10 27.23 49.17 -42.35
N GLN A 11 26.70 50.06 -43.20
CA GLN A 11 25.42 50.75 -42.95
C GLN A 11 24.21 49.81 -43.06
N TYR A 12 24.25 48.82 -43.97
CA TYR A 12 23.25 47.76 -44.07
C TYR A 12 23.27 46.80 -42.86
N LEU A 13 24.47 46.46 -42.34
CA LEU A 13 24.63 45.63 -41.15
C LEU A 13 24.22 46.37 -39.86
N GLN A 14 24.45 47.69 -39.76
CA GLN A 14 24.00 48.51 -38.63
C GLN A 14 22.48 48.68 -38.58
N ASN A 15 21.82 48.78 -39.75
CA ASN A 15 20.36 48.95 -39.84
C ASN A 15 19.54 47.66 -39.56
N ASN A 16 20.18 46.50 -39.42
CA ASN A 16 19.52 45.22 -39.16
C ASN A 16 19.85 44.59 -37.79
N ILE A 17 20.48 45.34 -36.88
CA ILE A 17 20.80 44.81 -35.55
C ILE A 17 19.54 44.77 -34.69
N LYS A 18 19.04 43.55 -34.44
CA LYS A 18 17.91 43.33 -33.52
C LYS A 18 18.27 43.86 -32.12
N ASN A 19 17.36 44.59 -31.49
CA ASN A 19 17.55 45.09 -30.13
C ASN A 19 16.96 44.11 -29.10
N LYS A 20 17.62 43.97 -27.95
CA LYS A 20 17.17 43.15 -26.81
C LYS A 20 17.11 44.01 -25.56
N GLN A 21 16.00 43.93 -24.82
CA GLN A 21 15.87 44.61 -23.53
C GLN A 21 16.56 43.82 -22.42
N CYS A 22 17.42 44.47 -21.64
CA CYS A 22 18.00 43.86 -20.44
C CYS A 22 16.92 43.69 -19.36
N SER A 23 16.70 42.47 -18.86
CA SER A 23 15.66 42.24 -17.86
C SER A 23 15.93 42.90 -16.49
N LYS A 24 17.20 43.27 -16.19
CA LYS A 24 17.62 43.93 -14.93
C LYS A 24 17.51 45.44 -14.97
N CYS A 25 18.11 46.12 -15.96
CA CYS A 25 18.07 47.60 -16.05
C CYS A 25 17.00 48.14 -16.99
N LYS A 26 16.23 47.27 -17.65
CA LYS A 26 15.16 47.62 -18.60
C LYS A 26 15.56 48.48 -19.81
N LYS A 27 16.88 48.71 -20.00
CA LYS A 27 17.42 49.41 -21.18
C LYS A 27 17.50 48.47 -22.39
N TRP A 28 17.08 48.97 -23.55
CA TRP A 28 17.27 48.32 -24.84
C TRP A 28 18.71 48.48 -25.30
N LYS A 29 19.32 47.38 -25.76
CA LYS A 29 20.69 47.36 -26.26
C LYS A 29 20.77 46.49 -27.51
N PRO A 30 21.76 46.72 -28.40
CA PRO A 30 22.01 45.84 -29.52
C PRO A 30 22.14 44.38 -29.05
N ALA A 31 21.40 43.45 -29.68
CA ALA A 31 21.46 42.02 -29.37
C ALA A 31 22.73 41.40 -29.96
N THR A 32 23.88 41.84 -29.46
CA THR A 32 25.21 41.38 -29.86
C THR A 32 25.98 40.89 -28.66
N THR A 33 27.05 40.13 -28.94
CA THR A 33 27.94 39.61 -27.91
C THR A 33 28.82 40.68 -27.27
N GLU A 34 28.77 41.92 -27.77
CA GLU A 34 29.37 43.09 -27.15
C GLU A 34 28.61 43.48 -25.88
N PHE A 35 27.28 43.57 -25.96
CA PHE A 35 26.42 44.03 -24.88
C PHE A 35 25.85 42.90 -24.00
N PHE A 36 25.75 41.68 -24.51
CA PHE A 36 25.22 40.51 -23.80
C PHE A 36 26.21 39.33 -23.86
N HIS A 37 26.16 38.45 -22.85
CA HIS A 37 26.93 37.20 -22.89
C HIS A 37 26.21 36.17 -23.78
N LYS A 38 26.97 35.32 -24.49
CA LYS A 38 26.42 34.17 -25.22
C LYS A 38 25.69 33.23 -24.25
N GLY A 39 24.46 32.88 -24.59
CA GLY A 39 23.59 31.99 -23.81
C GLY A 39 23.10 30.85 -24.68
N SER A 40 23.52 29.63 -24.39
CA SER A 40 23.15 28.44 -25.18
C SER A 40 21.69 28.01 -25.01
N SER A 41 21.01 28.52 -23.97
CA SER A 41 19.65 28.14 -23.60
C SER A 41 18.57 29.13 -24.06
N THR A 42 18.93 30.22 -24.74
CA THR A 42 17.98 31.25 -25.19
C THR A 42 17.84 31.24 -26.71
N LYS A 43 16.61 31.48 -27.19
CA LYS A 43 16.25 31.44 -28.63
C LYS A 43 17.08 32.39 -29.49
N ASP A 44 17.55 33.50 -28.93
CA ASP A 44 18.40 34.49 -29.59
C ASP A 44 19.89 34.33 -29.29
N GLY A 45 20.29 33.24 -28.61
CA GLY A 45 21.69 32.93 -28.31
C GLY A 45 22.35 33.87 -27.30
N LEU A 46 21.60 34.77 -26.66
CA LEU A 46 22.09 35.78 -25.73
C LEU A 46 21.34 35.77 -24.39
N HIS A 47 22.09 35.90 -23.29
CA HIS A 47 21.54 36.02 -21.94
C HIS A 47 20.61 37.24 -21.78
N SER A 48 19.65 37.15 -20.85
CA SER A 48 18.67 38.22 -20.58
C SER A 48 19.24 39.47 -19.89
N HIS A 49 20.38 39.36 -19.21
CA HIS A 49 21.09 40.49 -18.57
C HIS A 49 22.25 40.99 -19.43
N CYS A 50 22.37 42.30 -19.58
CA CYS A 50 23.54 42.90 -20.23
C CYS A 50 24.80 42.70 -19.38
N LYS A 51 25.97 42.74 -20.02
CA LYS A 51 27.26 42.48 -19.36
C LYS A 51 27.47 43.37 -18.13
N VAL A 52 27.20 44.67 -18.24
CA VAL A 52 27.30 45.65 -17.14
C VAL A 52 26.43 45.26 -15.95
N CYS A 53 25.19 44.86 -16.20
CA CYS A 53 24.26 44.44 -15.16
C CYS A 53 24.64 43.12 -14.48
N ARG A 54 25.41 42.27 -15.19
CA ARG A 54 25.92 40.99 -14.69
C ARG A 54 27.23 41.16 -13.92
N THR A 55 28.13 42.05 -14.35
CA THR A 55 29.37 42.39 -13.65
C THR A 55 29.14 43.25 -12.40
N GLY A 56 28.10 44.10 -12.40
CA GLY A 56 27.63 44.83 -11.21
C GLY A 56 26.98 43.94 -10.14
N ASN A 57 27.10 42.62 -10.24
CA ASN A 57 26.61 41.65 -9.25
C ASN A 57 27.77 41.00 -8.46
N ASN A 58 28.88 41.71 -8.29
CA ASN A 58 29.83 41.41 -7.21
C ASN A 58 29.21 41.87 -5.88
N HIS A 59 28.22 41.13 -5.39
CA HIS A 59 27.95 41.14 -3.96
C HIS A 59 29.26 40.72 -3.29
N ALA A 60 29.94 41.66 -2.65
CA ALA A 60 31.00 41.34 -1.72
C ALA A 60 30.45 40.27 -0.77
N ARG A 61 30.97 39.04 -0.88
CA ARG A 61 30.50 37.95 -0.02
C ARG A 61 30.85 38.36 1.39
N LYS A 62 29.83 38.61 2.23
CA LYS A 62 30.02 38.90 3.66
C LYS A 62 30.99 37.85 4.23
N ARG A 63 32.16 38.32 4.68
CA ARG A 63 33.11 37.51 5.41
C ARG A 63 32.77 37.64 6.88
N TYR A 64 32.79 36.52 7.58
CA TYR A 64 32.53 36.48 9.01
C TYR A 64 33.84 36.37 9.78
N THR A 65 33.86 36.83 11.03
CA THR A 65 34.94 36.54 11.98
C THR A 65 34.64 35.26 12.76
N ILE A 66 35.62 34.72 13.48
CA ILE A 66 35.39 33.56 14.35
C ILE A 66 34.52 33.93 15.56
N GLU A 67 34.61 35.18 16.02
CA GLU A 67 33.77 35.76 17.07
C GLU A 67 32.30 35.81 16.62
N GLU A 68 32.00 36.31 15.41
CA GLU A 68 30.64 36.31 14.88
C GLU A 68 30.08 34.88 14.74
N CYS A 69 30.93 33.90 14.42
CA CYS A 69 30.53 32.49 14.39
C CYS A 69 30.15 31.98 15.80
N ARG A 70 30.88 32.40 16.85
CA ARG A 70 30.57 32.07 18.25
C ARG A 70 29.28 32.73 18.70
N ASP A 71 29.05 34.00 18.36
CA ASP A 71 27.83 34.72 18.70
C ASP A 71 26.60 34.07 18.07
N ILE A 72 26.69 33.68 16.80
CA ILE A 72 25.61 32.96 16.11
C ILE A 72 25.37 31.58 16.76
N ALA A 73 26.41 30.91 17.27
CA ALA A 73 26.23 29.68 18.02
C ALA A 73 25.49 29.91 19.33
N LEU A 74 25.86 30.97 20.08
CA LEU A 74 25.22 31.35 21.33
C LEU A 74 23.74 31.70 21.12
N GLN A 75 23.42 32.49 20.09
CA GLN A 75 22.04 32.82 19.70
C GLN A 75 21.20 31.57 19.38
N LYS A 76 21.83 30.50 18.91
CA LYS A 76 21.17 29.20 18.66
C LYS A 76 21.18 28.25 19.86
N GLY A 77 21.57 28.75 21.04
CA GLY A 77 21.66 27.95 22.26
C GLY A 77 22.76 26.91 22.18
N GLY A 78 23.98 27.32 21.84
CA GLY A 78 25.13 26.42 21.81
C GLY A 78 26.46 27.16 21.62
N LYS A 79 27.50 26.44 21.21
CA LYS A 79 28.88 26.96 21.15
C LYS A 79 29.57 26.57 19.84
N CYS A 80 30.42 27.46 19.33
CA CYS A 80 31.37 27.15 18.26
C CYS A 80 32.68 26.68 18.91
N LEU A 81 33.07 25.44 18.63
CA LEU A 81 34.30 24.81 19.18
C LEU A 81 35.51 24.97 18.26
N SER A 82 35.33 25.54 17.06
CA SER A 82 36.44 25.83 16.16
C SER A 82 37.18 27.10 16.58
N ASN A 83 38.51 27.08 16.47
CA ASN A 83 39.36 28.23 16.81
C ASN A 83 39.59 29.18 15.63
N VAL A 84 39.38 28.72 14.39
CA VAL A 84 39.70 29.48 13.17
C VAL A 84 38.52 29.41 12.20
N TYR A 85 38.15 30.56 11.66
CA TYR A 85 37.22 30.69 10.54
C TYR A 85 37.99 31.01 9.26
N LYS A 86 37.89 30.14 8.25
CA LYS A 86 38.51 30.37 6.93
C LYS A 86 37.53 31.02 5.95
N ASN A 87 36.37 30.40 5.78
CA ASN A 87 35.24 30.90 5.01
C ASN A 87 34.01 30.03 5.32
N VAL A 88 32.89 30.29 4.65
CA VAL A 88 31.60 29.65 4.96
C VAL A 88 31.51 28.15 4.60
N ARG A 89 32.41 27.60 3.76
CA ARG A 89 32.29 26.24 3.21
C ARG A 89 33.00 25.14 4.01
N PRO A 90 34.22 25.31 4.54
CA PRO A 90 34.87 24.32 5.41
C PRO A 90 33.98 23.94 6.59
N LYS A 91 34.10 22.68 7.02
CA LYS A 91 33.43 22.21 8.22
C LYS A 91 34.04 22.88 9.45
N MET A 92 33.17 23.26 10.37
CA MET A 92 33.50 23.76 11.70
C MET A 92 32.83 22.86 12.74
N ARG A 93 33.37 22.84 13.95
CA ARG A 93 32.88 22.04 15.09
C ARG A 93 31.93 22.90 15.94
N TRP A 94 30.78 22.34 16.28
CA TRP A 94 29.70 23.02 17.01
C TRP A 94 29.19 22.12 18.14
N GLU A 95 28.66 22.74 19.18
CA GLU A 95 28.02 22.11 20.34
C GLU A 95 26.64 22.74 20.55
N CYS A 96 25.61 21.95 20.85
CA CYS A 96 24.28 22.49 21.22
C CYS A 96 24.08 22.49 22.73
N ASN A 97 22.98 23.10 23.19
CA ASN A 97 22.60 23.12 24.60
C ASN A 97 22.55 21.73 25.26
N ASP A 98 22.12 20.71 24.50
CA ASP A 98 22.06 19.31 24.98
C ASP A 98 23.44 18.60 24.97
N GLY A 99 24.54 19.32 24.70
CA GLY A 99 25.91 18.78 24.72
C GLY A 99 26.32 17.97 23.49
N HIS A 100 25.48 17.87 22.44
CA HIS A 100 25.86 17.17 21.22
C HIS A 100 26.91 17.94 20.43
N ILE A 101 27.98 17.26 20.02
CA ILE A 101 29.05 17.83 19.20
C ILE A 101 28.94 17.32 17.77
N TRP A 102 28.99 18.22 16.78
CA TRP A 102 28.97 17.85 15.35
C TRP A 102 29.81 18.78 14.48
N GLU A 103 30.08 18.33 13.25
CA GLU A 103 30.76 19.10 12.22
C GLU A 103 29.86 19.45 11.05
N THR A 104 29.78 20.73 10.71
CA THR A 104 29.08 21.20 9.51
C THR A 104 29.67 22.50 8.99
N ALA A 105 29.45 22.78 7.71
CA ALA A 105 29.83 24.05 7.10
C ALA A 105 28.98 25.20 7.66
N PHE A 106 29.60 26.35 7.91
CA PHE A 106 28.89 27.51 8.45
C PHE A 106 27.73 27.96 7.56
N THR A 107 27.82 27.81 6.23
CA THR A 107 26.69 28.06 5.31
C THR A 107 25.40 27.32 5.68
N ASN A 108 25.49 26.11 6.23
CA ASN A 108 24.30 25.33 6.58
C ASN A 108 23.60 25.91 7.81
N ILE A 109 24.35 26.54 8.72
CA ILE A 109 23.81 27.18 9.91
C ILE A 109 23.12 28.49 9.56
N ILE A 110 23.77 29.34 8.75
CA ILE A 110 23.25 30.68 8.42
C ILE A 110 22.18 30.66 7.32
N ASN A 111 22.34 29.85 6.26
CA ASN A 111 21.46 29.93 5.09
C ASN A 111 20.35 28.87 5.09
N LYS A 112 20.60 27.69 5.69
CA LYS A 112 19.63 26.59 5.75
C LYS A 112 18.96 26.46 7.12
N ASN A 113 19.31 27.34 8.06
CA ASN A 113 18.85 27.32 9.44
C ASN A 113 19.02 25.95 10.13
N ALA A 114 20.00 25.14 9.70
CA ALA A 114 20.25 23.81 10.24
C ALA A 114 21.23 23.91 11.41
N TRP A 115 20.79 23.50 12.61
CA TRP A 115 21.58 23.54 13.83
C TRP A 115 22.10 22.15 14.23
N CYS A 116 21.54 21.56 15.29
CA CYS A 116 21.98 20.26 15.80
C CYS A 116 21.27 19.08 15.10
N PRO A 117 22.00 18.19 14.40
CA PRO A 117 21.40 17.03 13.73
C PRO A 117 20.91 15.95 14.71
N TYR A 118 21.40 15.95 15.95
CA TYR A 118 20.96 15.04 17.01
C TYR A 118 19.61 15.47 17.57
N CYS A 119 19.47 16.74 17.99
CA CYS A 119 18.19 17.29 18.46
C CYS A 119 17.12 17.25 17.37
N ALA A 120 17.49 17.55 16.12
CA ALA A 120 16.59 17.48 14.97
C ALA A 120 16.29 16.03 14.49
N LYS A 121 16.91 15.01 15.11
CA LYS A 121 16.80 13.58 14.72
C LYS A 121 17.08 13.34 13.22
N ASN A 122 17.91 14.18 12.61
CA ASN A 122 18.25 14.15 11.18
C ASN A 122 19.73 13.78 10.96
N ARG A 123 20.39 13.21 11.96
CA ARG A 123 21.73 12.67 11.79
C ARG A 123 21.72 11.45 10.88
N ARG A 124 22.83 11.23 10.18
CA ARG A 124 23.09 9.95 9.52
C ARG A 124 23.14 8.86 10.59
N LEU A 125 22.48 7.76 10.31
CA LEU A 125 22.53 6.57 11.17
C LEU A 125 23.78 5.76 10.83
N THR A 126 24.22 4.94 11.77
CA THR A 126 25.32 4.01 11.58
C THR A 126 24.81 2.65 11.09
N LEU A 127 25.75 1.81 10.65
CA LEU A 127 25.43 0.44 10.25
C LEU A 127 24.97 -0.39 11.47
N GLU A 128 25.54 -0.11 12.64
CA GLU A 128 25.24 -0.74 13.92
C GLU A 128 23.79 -0.47 14.31
N GLU A 129 23.33 0.79 14.18
CA GLU A 129 21.94 1.16 14.43
C GLU A 129 20.97 0.47 13.46
N CYS A 130 21.37 0.30 12.20
CA CYS A 130 20.60 -0.47 11.22
C CYS A 130 20.51 -1.96 11.63
N LYS A 131 21.59 -2.53 12.16
CA LYS A 131 21.63 -3.92 12.66
C LYS A 131 20.78 -4.08 13.92
N GLU A 132 20.82 -3.13 14.85
CA GLU A 132 19.98 -3.12 16.05
C GLU A 132 18.49 -3.00 15.71
N PHE A 133 18.13 -2.14 14.75
CA PHE A 133 16.77 -2.07 14.25
C PHE A 133 16.31 -3.41 13.65
N ALA A 134 17.19 -4.11 12.91
CA ALA A 134 16.85 -5.44 12.40
C ALA A 134 16.60 -6.43 13.55
N LYS A 135 17.43 -6.40 14.60
CA LYS A 135 17.28 -7.25 15.79
C LYS A 135 15.95 -6.97 16.51
N SER A 136 15.55 -5.71 16.65
CA SER A 136 14.26 -5.36 17.29
C SER A 136 13.03 -5.86 16.51
N LYS A 137 13.19 -6.09 15.20
CA LYS A 137 12.20 -6.75 14.33
C LYS A 137 12.41 -8.26 14.19
N LYS A 138 13.16 -8.87 15.12
CA LYS A 138 13.53 -10.29 15.13
C LYS A 138 14.18 -10.75 13.82
N GLY A 139 14.94 -9.87 13.17
CA GLY A 139 15.62 -10.13 11.92
C GLY A 139 17.08 -9.71 11.94
N LYS A 140 17.71 -9.70 10.76
CA LYS A 140 19.13 -9.40 10.58
C LYS A 140 19.33 -8.46 9.39
N CYS A 141 20.24 -7.51 9.53
CA CYS A 141 20.80 -6.77 8.40
C CYS A 141 21.97 -7.58 7.83
N LEU A 142 21.92 -7.91 6.55
CA LEU A 142 22.96 -8.70 5.85
C LEU A 142 23.99 -7.81 5.17
N SER A 143 23.70 -6.52 4.98
CA SER A 143 24.65 -5.57 4.39
C SER A 143 25.78 -5.23 5.35
N ASN A 144 26.99 -5.16 4.80
CA ASN A 144 28.21 -4.78 5.53
C ASN A 144 28.56 -3.29 5.40
N ILE A 145 27.84 -2.54 4.57
CA ILE A 145 28.11 -1.12 4.29
C ILE A 145 26.80 -0.35 4.38
N TYR A 146 26.84 0.80 5.07
CA TYR A 146 25.77 1.79 5.10
C TYR A 146 26.26 3.08 4.43
N ILE A 147 25.67 3.44 3.29
CA ILE A 147 26.01 4.69 2.57
C ILE A 147 25.11 5.84 3.05
N ASN A 148 23.80 5.61 3.03
CA ASN A 148 22.77 6.54 3.49
C ASN A 148 21.43 5.81 3.64
N SER A 149 20.40 6.48 4.18
CA SER A 149 19.10 5.88 4.46
C SER A 149 18.28 5.50 3.24
N ARG A 150 18.60 6.04 2.05
CA ARG A 150 17.90 5.79 0.78
C ARG A 150 18.54 4.69 -0.06
N THR A 151 19.81 4.34 0.19
CA THR A 151 20.48 3.23 -0.48
C THR A 151 19.85 1.91 -0.05
N LYS A 152 19.60 1.01 -0.99
CA LYS A 152 19.04 -0.32 -0.72
C LYS A 152 20.06 -1.17 0.05
N MET A 153 19.59 -1.82 1.10
CA MET A 153 20.34 -2.78 1.92
C MET A 153 19.63 -4.13 1.88
N GLU A 154 20.35 -5.19 2.23
CA GLU A 154 19.83 -6.56 2.33
C GLU A 154 19.43 -6.89 3.76
N TRP A 155 18.25 -7.47 3.91
CA TRP A 155 17.61 -7.76 5.19
C TRP A 155 17.09 -9.19 5.22
N LYS A 156 17.04 -9.78 6.42
CA LYS A 156 16.47 -11.10 6.70
C LYS A 156 15.48 -11.01 7.86
N CYS A 157 14.29 -11.60 7.76
CA CYS A 157 13.33 -11.64 8.88
C CYS A 157 13.42 -12.94 9.67
N GLU A 158 12.66 -13.03 10.77
CA GLU A 158 12.55 -14.22 11.63
C GLU A 158 12.17 -15.49 10.84
N HIS A 159 11.28 -15.34 9.86
CA HIS A 159 10.83 -16.42 8.97
C HIS A 159 11.84 -16.76 7.85
N GLY A 160 13.06 -16.21 7.90
CA GLY A 160 14.13 -16.52 6.96
C GLY A 160 14.06 -15.81 5.60
N HIS A 161 13.03 -15.01 5.32
CA HIS A 161 12.90 -14.28 4.06
C HIS A 161 14.01 -13.23 3.90
N ILE A 162 14.63 -13.19 2.71
CA ILE A 162 15.65 -12.21 2.35
C ILE A 162 15.09 -11.21 1.33
N TRP A 163 15.32 -9.91 1.54
CA TRP A 163 14.90 -8.86 0.59
C TRP A 163 15.82 -7.64 0.58
N LYS A 164 15.73 -6.86 -0.50
CA LYS A 164 16.43 -5.58 -0.69
C LYS A 164 15.49 -4.41 -0.46
N ALA A 165 15.81 -3.54 0.49
CA ALA A 165 15.04 -2.32 0.75
C ALA A 165 15.90 -1.22 1.39
N ALA A 166 15.52 0.03 1.16
CA ALA A 166 16.16 1.18 1.80
C ALA A 166 15.74 1.28 3.28
N PHE A 167 16.68 1.60 4.16
CA PHE A 167 16.41 1.71 5.59
C PHE A 167 15.34 2.77 5.92
N TYR A 168 15.33 3.89 5.19
CA TYR A 168 14.32 4.94 5.29
C TYR A 168 12.90 4.36 5.11
N ASN A 169 12.70 3.50 4.11
CA ASN A 169 11.40 2.92 3.82
C ASN A 169 10.95 1.98 4.96
N ILE A 170 11.88 1.15 5.43
CA ILE A 170 11.62 0.20 6.51
C ILE A 170 11.27 0.91 7.82
N LYS A 171 12.02 1.96 8.18
CA LYS A 171 11.84 2.70 9.43
C LYS A 171 10.53 3.50 9.45
N ASN A 172 10.16 4.12 8.32
CA ASN A 172 9.06 5.08 8.30
C ASN A 172 7.72 4.52 7.81
N HIS A 173 7.70 3.46 7.01
CA HIS A 173 6.46 2.97 6.38
C HIS A 173 5.86 1.72 7.05
N GLY A 174 6.37 1.32 8.23
CA GLY A 174 5.79 0.25 9.05
C GLY A 174 5.86 -1.17 8.47
N GLN A 175 6.37 -1.34 7.26
CA GLN A 175 6.47 -2.63 6.56
C GLN A 175 7.89 -3.18 6.65
N TRP A 176 8.09 -4.17 7.53
CA TRP A 176 9.41 -4.81 7.74
C TRP A 176 9.79 -5.73 6.59
N CYS A 177 9.07 -6.84 6.43
CA CYS A 177 9.34 -7.87 5.42
C CYS A 177 8.21 -7.90 4.39
N ASN A 178 8.55 -7.82 3.10
CA ASN A 178 7.54 -7.82 2.04
C ASN A 178 6.78 -9.16 1.90
N GLN A 179 7.35 -10.26 2.40
CA GLN A 179 6.72 -11.57 2.42
C GLN A 179 5.78 -11.70 3.61
N CYS A 180 6.24 -11.38 4.82
CA CYS A 180 5.39 -11.40 6.02
C CYS A 180 4.27 -10.36 5.97
N GLY A 181 4.54 -9.18 5.38
CA GLY A 181 3.56 -8.11 5.21
C GLY A 181 2.66 -8.25 3.98
N GLY A 182 2.75 -9.34 3.21
CA GLY A 182 1.88 -9.60 2.05
C GLY A 182 2.01 -8.61 0.88
N THR A 183 3.11 -7.85 0.81
CA THR A 183 3.36 -6.89 -0.28
C THR A 183 4.17 -7.49 -1.43
N LYS A 184 4.71 -8.70 -1.28
CA LYS A 184 5.31 -9.45 -2.39
C LYS A 184 4.23 -9.78 -3.41
N LYS A 185 4.41 -9.28 -4.63
CA LYS A 185 3.54 -9.67 -5.75
C LYS A 185 3.71 -11.17 -5.99
N HIS A 186 2.62 -11.91 -5.83
CA HIS A 186 2.60 -13.33 -6.17
C HIS A 186 2.67 -13.52 -7.68
N THR A 187 3.12 -14.69 -8.11
CA THR A 187 3.15 -15.08 -9.52
C THR A 187 2.05 -16.09 -9.80
N ILE A 188 1.70 -16.29 -11.07
CA ILE A 188 0.76 -17.37 -11.42
C ILE A 188 1.29 -18.75 -11.06
N LYS A 189 2.63 -18.93 -11.01
CA LYS A 189 3.27 -20.17 -10.55
C LYS A 189 2.93 -20.44 -9.09
N TYR A 190 3.05 -19.43 -8.23
CA TYR A 190 2.67 -19.54 -6.81
C TYR A 190 1.19 -19.89 -6.65
N CYS A 191 0.28 -19.26 -7.41
CA CYS A 191 -1.14 -19.62 -7.36
C CYS A 191 -1.39 -21.10 -7.73
N ARG A 192 -0.61 -21.66 -8.66
CA ARG A 192 -0.70 -23.08 -9.02
C ARG A 192 -0.15 -24.00 -7.94
N GLU A 193 0.92 -23.60 -7.26
CA GLU A 193 1.48 -24.34 -6.12
C GLU A 193 0.48 -24.40 -4.96
N VAL A 194 -0.09 -23.26 -4.55
CA VAL A 194 -1.16 -23.20 -3.53
C VAL A 194 -2.35 -24.09 -3.90
N ALA A 195 -2.72 -24.11 -5.19
CA ALA A 195 -3.80 -24.98 -5.64
C ALA A 195 -3.46 -26.47 -5.52
N LYS A 196 -2.21 -26.86 -5.85
CA LYS A 196 -1.73 -28.24 -5.75
C LYS A 196 -1.68 -28.73 -4.30
N GLU A 197 -1.17 -27.90 -3.39
CA GLU A 197 -1.12 -28.19 -1.94
C GLU A 197 -2.51 -28.51 -1.38
N ARG A 198 -3.57 -27.92 -1.95
CA ARG A 198 -4.97 -28.15 -1.56
C ARG A 198 -5.72 -29.13 -2.46
N ASN A 199 -4.98 -30.01 -3.14
CA ASN A 199 -5.49 -31.05 -4.04
C ASN A 199 -6.41 -30.51 -5.15
N GLY A 200 -6.14 -29.31 -5.66
CA GLY A 200 -6.86 -28.74 -6.78
C GLY A 200 -5.96 -28.09 -7.83
N LYS A 201 -6.55 -27.24 -8.67
CA LYS A 201 -5.88 -26.60 -9.80
C LYS A 201 -6.30 -25.14 -9.93
N CYS A 202 -5.34 -24.27 -10.22
CA CYS A 202 -5.61 -22.91 -10.69
C CYS A 202 -5.76 -22.95 -12.22
N LEU A 203 -6.94 -22.60 -12.74
CA LEU A 203 -7.28 -22.61 -14.17
C LEU A 203 -6.90 -21.31 -14.88
N SER A 204 -6.67 -20.23 -14.14
CA SER A 204 -6.25 -18.95 -14.72
C SER A 204 -4.86 -19.01 -15.37
N LYS A 205 -4.73 -18.34 -16.52
CA LYS A 205 -3.46 -18.26 -17.26
C LYS A 205 -2.49 -17.20 -16.71
N LYS A 206 -3.03 -16.11 -16.14
CA LYS A 206 -2.24 -14.96 -15.66
C LYS A 206 -2.75 -14.48 -14.30
N TYR A 207 -1.84 -14.00 -13.45
CA TYR A 207 -2.15 -13.32 -12.20
C TYR A 207 -1.74 -11.85 -12.33
N LYS A 208 -2.70 -10.94 -12.14
CA LYS A 208 -2.46 -9.49 -12.24
C LYS A 208 -2.10 -8.90 -10.87
N ASN A 209 -2.94 -9.12 -9.87
CA ASN A 209 -2.78 -8.62 -8.49
C ASN A 209 -3.73 -9.39 -7.53
N ASN A 210 -3.67 -9.08 -6.23
CA ASN A 210 -4.47 -9.71 -5.19
C ASN A 210 -5.96 -9.30 -5.18
N LYS A 211 -6.35 -8.30 -5.98
CA LYS A 211 -7.73 -7.83 -6.08
C LYS A 211 -8.53 -8.59 -7.14
N VAL A 212 -7.86 -9.07 -8.19
CA VAL A 212 -8.48 -9.80 -9.30
C VAL A 212 -8.75 -11.25 -8.89
N LYS A 213 -9.99 -11.70 -9.13
CA LYS A 213 -10.39 -13.10 -8.91
C LYS A 213 -9.71 -14.01 -9.93
N LEU A 214 -9.23 -15.15 -9.46
CA LEU A 214 -8.72 -16.24 -10.27
C LEU A 214 -9.76 -17.37 -10.32
N GLN A 215 -9.67 -18.20 -11.34
CA GLN A 215 -10.49 -19.39 -11.52
C GLN A 215 -9.76 -20.60 -10.92
N TRP A 216 -10.45 -21.33 -10.05
CA TRP A 216 -9.92 -22.45 -9.29
C TRP A 216 -10.78 -23.69 -9.50
N ARG A 217 -10.19 -24.87 -9.27
CA ARG A 217 -10.87 -26.15 -9.25
C ARG A 217 -10.42 -26.97 -8.04
N CYS A 218 -11.32 -27.40 -7.18
CA CYS A 218 -10.96 -28.21 -6.01
C CYS A 218 -10.86 -29.72 -6.35
N LYS A 219 -10.50 -30.55 -5.35
CA LYS A 219 -10.48 -32.03 -5.47
C LYS A 219 -11.82 -32.61 -5.93
N ASN A 220 -12.92 -32.05 -5.43
CA ASN A 220 -14.29 -32.46 -5.76
C ASN A 220 -14.78 -31.87 -7.10
N ARG A 221 -13.87 -31.40 -7.96
CA ARG A 221 -14.13 -30.85 -9.31
C ARG A 221 -14.97 -29.57 -9.38
N HIS A 222 -15.40 -28.98 -8.26
CA HIS A 222 -16.07 -27.67 -8.27
C HIS A 222 -15.16 -26.58 -8.85
N ILE A 223 -15.72 -25.78 -9.76
CA ILE A 223 -15.05 -24.63 -10.38
C ILE A 223 -15.59 -23.34 -9.75
N PHE A 224 -14.71 -22.46 -9.29
CA PHE A 224 -15.11 -21.21 -8.62
C PHE A 224 -14.12 -20.07 -8.86
N MET A 225 -14.60 -18.84 -8.62
CA MET A 225 -13.85 -17.59 -8.82
C MET A 225 -13.55 -16.93 -7.48
N MET A 226 -12.28 -16.85 -7.09
CA MET A 226 -11.86 -16.28 -5.80
C MET A 226 -10.53 -15.55 -5.90
N LYS A 227 -10.31 -14.56 -5.01
CA LYS A 227 -9.02 -13.87 -4.90
C LYS A 227 -8.01 -14.78 -4.21
N LEU A 228 -6.72 -14.54 -4.48
CA LEU A 228 -5.64 -15.31 -3.84
C LEU A 228 -5.64 -15.16 -2.31
N ASN A 229 -5.88 -13.96 -1.78
CA ASN A 229 -5.97 -13.77 -0.32
C ASN A 229 -7.09 -14.60 0.30
N ASP A 230 -8.29 -14.55 -0.28
CA ASP A 230 -9.45 -15.30 0.23
C ASP A 230 -9.19 -16.82 0.22
N VAL A 231 -8.48 -17.29 -0.81
CA VAL A 231 -8.02 -18.67 -0.92
C VAL A 231 -7.02 -19.02 0.18
N LEU A 232 -6.04 -18.15 0.49
CA LEU A 232 -5.06 -18.38 1.55
C LEU A 232 -5.72 -18.43 2.94
N SER A 233 -6.75 -17.61 3.19
CA SER A 233 -7.47 -17.47 4.47
C SER A 233 -8.44 -18.62 4.82
N ASN A 234 -8.04 -19.89 4.60
CA ASN A 234 -8.78 -21.12 4.92
C ASN A 234 -10.11 -21.42 4.18
N HIS A 235 -10.58 -20.56 3.27
CA HIS A 235 -11.81 -20.79 2.51
C HIS A 235 -11.50 -21.43 1.15
N TRP A 236 -10.93 -22.64 1.14
CA TRP A 236 -10.42 -23.24 -0.11
C TRP A 236 -11.49 -23.37 -1.20
N CYS A 237 -12.69 -23.85 -0.88
CA CYS A 237 -13.76 -24.04 -1.86
C CYS A 237 -15.12 -23.79 -1.20
N PRO A 238 -15.93 -22.84 -1.70
CA PRO A 238 -17.21 -22.46 -1.09
C PRO A 238 -18.27 -23.56 -1.16
N TYR A 239 -18.09 -24.53 -2.06
CA TYR A 239 -18.95 -25.71 -2.20
C TYR A 239 -18.46 -26.90 -1.35
N CYS A 240 -17.19 -26.89 -0.91
CA CYS A 240 -16.65 -27.95 -0.07
C CYS A 240 -16.77 -27.62 1.42
N SER A 241 -16.97 -26.36 1.78
CA SER A 241 -17.28 -25.92 3.15
C SER A 241 -18.68 -26.32 3.60
N GLU A 242 -19.51 -26.85 2.71
CA GLU A 242 -20.77 -27.49 3.06
C GLU A 242 -20.51 -28.75 3.90
N SER A 243 -21.13 -28.79 5.09
CA SER A 243 -20.98 -29.89 6.03
C SER A 243 -21.43 -31.23 5.43
N LYS A 244 -20.85 -32.35 5.89
CA LYS A 244 -21.31 -33.70 5.49
C LYS A 244 -22.82 -33.85 5.74
N PHE A 245 -23.29 -33.26 6.84
CA PHE A 245 -24.69 -33.20 7.26
C PHE A 245 -25.59 -32.49 6.24
N GLU A 246 -25.26 -31.28 5.79
CA GLU A 246 -26.02 -30.55 4.75
C GLU A 246 -26.14 -31.34 3.44
N LYS A 247 -25.06 -32.03 3.02
CA LYS A 247 -25.06 -32.86 1.80
C LYS A 247 -26.00 -34.06 1.93
N GLU A 248 -25.98 -34.71 3.09
CA GLU A 248 -26.80 -35.88 3.37
C GLU A 248 -28.28 -35.49 3.43
N CYS A 249 -28.61 -34.42 4.15
CA CYS A 249 -29.95 -33.82 4.15
C CYS A 249 -30.45 -33.52 2.74
N ARG A 250 -29.62 -32.87 1.90
CA ARG A 250 -29.98 -32.60 0.50
C ARG A 250 -30.25 -33.87 -0.28
N SER A 251 -29.36 -34.86 -0.19
CA SER A 251 -29.50 -36.11 -0.96
C SER A 251 -30.79 -36.85 -0.61
N ILE A 252 -31.19 -36.83 0.66
CA ILE A 252 -32.45 -37.42 1.10
C ILE A 252 -33.63 -36.60 0.57
N MET A 253 -33.59 -35.28 0.70
CA MET A 253 -34.63 -34.38 0.18
C MET A 253 -34.83 -34.53 -1.34
N GLU A 254 -33.75 -34.59 -2.12
CA GLU A 254 -33.83 -34.78 -3.57
C GLU A 254 -34.44 -36.12 -3.95
N ARG A 255 -34.11 -37.18 -3.20
CA ARG A 255 -34.67 -38.53 -3.41
C ARG A 255 -36.15 -38.60 -3.04
N LEU A 256 -36.56 -38.01 -1.91
CA LEU A 256 -37.94 -38.06 -1.43
C LEU A 256 -38.92 -37.28 -2.32
N TYR A 257 -38.47 -36.13 -2.81
CA TYR A 257 -39.30 -35.25 -3.64
C TYR A 257 -39.10 -35.45 -5.14
N ASN A 258 -38.16 -36.32 -5.53
CA ASN A 258 -37.72 -36.50 -6.92
C ASN A 258 -37.46 -35.16 -7.64
N ALA A 259 -36.81 -34.23 -6.93
CA ALA A 259 -36.63 -32.84 -7.35
C ALA A 259 -35.28 -32.30 -6.89
N LYS A 260 -34.71 -31.34 -7.63
CA LYS A 260 -33.40 -30.74 -7.28
C LYS A 260 -33.53 -29.64 -6.24
N PHE A 261 -32.57 -29.57 -5.30
CA PHE A 261 -32.51 -28.53 -4.26
C PHE A 261 -31.16 -27.78 -4.30
N PRO A 262 -31.06 -26.67 -5.06
CA PRO A 262 -29.83 -25.90 -5.15
C PRO A 262 -29.34 -25.36 -3.79
N THR A 263 -28.02 -25.39 -3.58
CA THR A 263 -27.35 -24.89 -2.36
C THR A 263 -27.53 -23.37 -2.18
N ARG A 264 -27.71 -22.90 -0.94
CA ARG A 264 -27.64 -21.46 -0.56
C ARG A 264 -28.54 -20.58 -1.43
N THR A 265 -29.76 -21.06 -1.68
CA THR A 265 -30.69 -20.40 -2.59
C THR A 265 -31.13 -19.06 -2.01
N ILE A 266 -30.91 -17.99 -2.76
CA ILE A 266 -31.39 -16.65 -2.39
C ILE A 266 -32.89 -16.60 -2.64
N VAL A 267 -33.66 -16.40 -1.57
CA VAL A 267 -35.12 -16.32 -1.66
C VAL A 267 -35.66 -14.90 -1.56
N GLY A 268 -34.96 -13.97 -0.90
CA GLY A 268 -35.39 -12.58 -0.77
C GLY A 268 -34.26 -11.59 -0.45
N LYS A 269 -34.53 -10.29 -0.49
CA LYS A 269 -33.56 -9.19 -0.22
C LYS A 269 -33.82 -8.42 1.10
N LYS A 270 -34.70 -8.92 1.97
CA LYS A 270 -35.09 -8.26 3.23
C LYS A 270 -34.67 -9.07 4.47
N GLY A 271 -33.41 -9.50 4.52
CA GLY A 271 -32.80 -10.04 5.73
C GLY A 271 -32.34 -8.93 6.68
N LEU A 272 -31.70 -9.32 7.80
CA LEU A 272 -31.08 -8.37 8.73
C LEU A 272 -30.11 -7.44 7.98
N GLY A 273 -30.20 -6.13 8.22
CA GLY A 273 -29.36 -5.14 7.55
C GLY A 273 -29.54 -5.06 6.02
N ASN A 274 -30.72 -5.39 5.49
CA ASN A 274 -31.01 -5.49 4.04
C ASN A 274 -30.22 -6.60 3.32
N GLY A 275 -29.76 -7.62 4.05
CA GLY A 275 -29.10 -8.80 3.49
C GLY A 275 -30.02 -9.67 2.64
N ALA A 276 -29.44 -10.52 1.80
CA ALA A 276 -30.19 -11.57 1.11
C ALA A 276 -30.57 -12.69 2.10
N ILE A 277 -31.81 -13.19 2.01
CA ILE A 277 -32.26 -14.36 2.77
C ILE A 277 -31.83 -15.59 1.98
N HIS A 278 -31.04 -16.45 2.62
CA HIS A 278 -30.56 -17.70 2.03
C HIS A 278 -31.21 -18.90 2.72
N LEU A 279 -31.61 -19.89 1.92
CA LEU A 279 -32.00 -21.22 2.40
C LEU A 279 -30.97 -22.28 1.98
N ASP A 280 -30.70 -23.28 2.83
CA ASP A 280 -29.70 -24.33 2.53
C ASP A 280 -30.06 -25.17 1.29
N GLY A 281 -31.36 -25.39 1.09
CA GLY A 281 -31.93 -25.86 -0.17
C GLY A 281 -33.37 -25.41 -0.35
N TYR A 282 -33.73 -24.96 -1.55
CA TYR A 282 -35.10 -24.57 -1.90
C TYR A 282 -35.43 -24.96 -3.34
N ASN A 283 -36.60 -25.57 -3.54
CA ASN A 283 -37.15 -25.81 -4.86
C ASN A 283 -38.41 -24.94 -5.07
N PRO A 284 -38.39 -24.00 -6.04
CA PRO A 284 -39.50 -23.08 -6.26
C PRO A 284 -40.74 -23.71 -6.89
N TYR A 285 -40.59 -24.83 -7.60
CA TYR A 285 -41.71 -25.49 -8.30
C TYR A 285 -42.62 -26.22 -7.33
N ILE A 286 -42.03 -26.94 -6.36
CA ILE A 286 -42.78 -27.68 -5.33
C ILE A 286 -42.97 -26.84 -4.04
N LYS A 287 -42.40 -25.64 -3.96
CA LYS A 287 -42.43 -24.74 -2.79
C LYS A 287 -41.99 -25.42 -1.49
N VAL A 288 -40.92 -26.23 -1.56
CA VAL A 288 -40.33 -26.89 -0.38
C VAL A 288 -38.91 -26.35 -0.19
N ALA A 289 -38.55 -26.07 1.06
CA ALA A 289 -37.20 -25.70 1.47
C ALA A 289 -36.75 -26.52 2.68
N PHE A 290 -35.44 -26.64 2.88
CA PHE A 290 -34.87 -27.17 4.11
C PHE A 290 -33.73 -26.32 4.65
N GLU A 291 -33.52 -26.43 5.97
CA GLU A 291 -32.40 -25.84 6.73
C GLU A 291 -31.78 -26.94 7.60
N ALA A 292 -30.46 -27.12 7.49
CA ALA A 292 -29.70 -28.11 8.23
C ALA A 292 -28.95 -27.41 9.38
N ASN A 293 -29.64 -27.22 10.50
CA ASN A 293 -29.17 -26.40 11.61
C ASN A 293 -28.09 -27.13 12.43
N GLY A 294 -26.87 -26.60 12.36
CA GLY A 294 -25.76 -27.01 13.23
C GLY A 294 -25.94 -26.59 14.70
N MET A 295 -25.04 -27.06 15.57
CA MET A 295 -25.02 -26.74 17.01
C MET A 295 -24.99 -25.22 17.28
N GLN A 296 -24.38 -24.44 16.39
CA GLN A 296 -24.32 -22.98 16.47
C GLN A 296 -25.69 -22.27 16.39
N HIS A 297 -26.74 -22.93 15.89
CA HIS A 297 -28.10 -22.36 15.89
C HIS A 297 -28.78 -22.47 17.26
N TYR A 298 -28.29 -23.36 18.12
CA TYR A 298 -28.93 -23.72 19.39
C TYR A 298 -28.12 -23.25 20.59
N GLU A 299 -26.79 -23.18 20.47
CA GLU A 299 -25.89 -22.88 21.57
C GLU A 299 -24.84 -21.82 21.21
N GLN A 300 -24.43 -21.04 22.22
CA GLN A 300 -23.37 -20.06 22.04
C GLN A 300 -21.99 -20.75 22.05
N ILE A 301 -21.46 -21.02 20.86
CA ILE A 301 -20.13 -21.63 20.71
C ILE A 301 -19.07 -20.56 20.48
N LYS A 302 -18.05 -20.46 21.35
CA LYS A 302 -16.95 -19.47 21.23
C LYS A 302 -16.23 -19.47 19.88
N HIS A 303 -16.21 -20.62 19.19
CA HIS A 303 -15.61 -20.74 17.86
C HIS A 303 -16.41 -20.01 16.76
N TRP A 304 -17.74 -19.93 16.91
CA TRP A 304 -18.66 -19.38 15.92
C TRP A 304 -19.22 -18.01 16.32
N HIS A 305 -19.35 -17.75 17.62
CA HIS A 305 -19.84 -16.50 18.19
C HIS A 305 -18.73 -15.90 19.07
N LYS A 306 -18.27 -14.70 18.72
CA LYS A 306 -17.27 -13.97 19.53
C LYS A 306 -17.96 -13.27 20.71
N THR A 307 -19.19 -12.82 20.49
CA THR A 307 -20.01 -12.13 21.48
C THR A 307 -21.35 -12.86 21.68
N LYS A 308 -22.13 -12.42 22.67
CA LYS A 308 -23.52 -12.88 22.85
C LYS A 308 -24.44 -12.30 21.76
N ASP A 309 -24.12 -11.10 21.27
CA ASP A 309 -24.87 -10.44 20.19
C ASP A 309 -24.76 -11.20 18.87
N ASP A 310 -23.61 -11.82 18.58
CA ASP A 310 -23.44 -12.66 17.38
C ASP A 310 -24.40 -13.86 17.38
N PHE A 311 -24.65 -14.44 18.56
CA PHE A 311 -25.60 -15.54 18.72
C PHE A 311 -27.05 -15.06 18.61
N LEU A 312 -27.38 -13.89 19.18
CA LEU A 312 -28.70 -13.29 19.04
C LEU A 312 -29.03 -12.95 17.58
N GLN A 313 -28.07 -12.40 16.83
CA GLN A 313 -28.21 -12.16 15.38
C GLN A 313 -28.46 -13.46 14.61
N GLN A 314 -27.77 -14.54 14.97
CA GLN A 314 -27.99 -15.86 14.37
C GLN A 314 -29.43 -16.37 14.63
N GLN A 315 -29.96 -16.20 15.84
CA GLN A 315 -31.35 -16.54 16.17
C GLN A 315 -32.36 -15.66 15.42
N GLU A 316 -32.07 -14.36 15.29
CA GLU A 316 -32.91 -13.42 14.54
C GLU A 316 -32.98 -13.79 13.05
N HIS A 317 -31.84 -14.19 12.46
CA HIS A 317 -31.82 -14.72 11.10
C HIS A 317 -32.71 -15.96 10.93
N ASP A 318 -32.68 -16.89 11.88
CA ASP A 318 -33.52 -18.10 11.85
C ASP A 318 -35.02 -17.76 11.94
N ILE A 319 -35.39 -16.73 12.73
CA ILE A 319 -36.75 -16.22 12.80
C ILE A 319 -37.18 -15.62 11.45
N ILE A 320 -36.36 -14.74 10.87
CA ILE A 320 -36.64 -14.10 9.57
C ILE A 320 -36.86 -15.15 8.47
N LYS A 321 -36.05 -16.22 8.43
CA LYS A 321 -36.24 -17.32 7.48
C LYS A 321 -37.58 -18.03 7.66
N LYS A 322 -37.99 -18.30 8.90
CA LYS A 322 -39.28 -18.92 9.22
C LYS A 322 -40.45 -18.02 8.82
N GLU A 323 -40.37 -16.73 9.11
CA GLU A 323 -41.40 -15.77 8.72
C GLU A 323 -41.52 -15.62 7.21
N TYR A 324 -40.37 -15.55 6.52
CA TYR A 324 -40.33 -15.47 5.06
C TYR A 324 -41.01 -16.68 4.41
N THR A 325 -40.63 -17.89 4.84
CA THR A 325 -41.19 -19.13 4.27
C THR A 325 -42.69 -19.25 4.54
N LYS A 326 -43.16 -18.88 5.73
CA LYS A 326 -44.60 -18.79 6.04
C LYS A 326 -45.33 -17.79 5.13
N LYS A 327 -44.81 -16.57 5.00
CA LYS A 327 -45.41 -15.51 4.19
C LYS A 327 -45.54 -15.89 2.71
N HIS A 328 -44.58 -16.65 2.19
CA HIS A 328 -44.54 -17.05 0.78
C HIS A 328 -45.14 -18.45 0.52
N ASN A 329 -45.79 -19.05 1.52
CA ASN A 329 -46.37 -20.38 1.44
C ASN A 329 -45.36 -21.45 0.98
N ILE A 330 -44.17 -21.42 1.57
CA ILE A 330 -43.08 -22.38 1.34
C ILE A 330 -43.03 -23.31 2.55
N LYS A 331 -43.09 -24.62 2.31
CA LYS A 331 -42.94 -25.63 3.37
C LYS A 331 -41.46 -25.72 3.75
N LEU A 332 -41.11 -25.19 4.92
CA LEU A 332 -39.74 -25.23 5.47
C LEU A 332 -39.57 -26.43 6.41
N ILE A 333 -38.57 -27.27 6.14
CA ILE A 333 -38.19 -28.40 6.99
C ILE A 333 -36.86 -28.08 7.67
N ILE A 334 -36.86 -28.01 9.00
CA ILE A 334 -35.66 -27.73 9.79
C ILE A 334 -35.15 -29.05 10.35
N ILE A 335 -33.89 -29.37 10.07
CA ILE A 335 -33.25 -30.62 10.48
C ILE A 335 -32.15 -30.26 11.47
N PRO A 336 -32.32 -30.58 12.78
CA PRO A 336 -31.34 -30.23 13.79
C PRO A 336 -30.14 -31.19 13.78
N TYR A 337 -28.98 -30.70 14.22
CA TYR A 337 -27.72 -31.46 14.18
C TYR A 337 -27.70 -32.75 15.00
N TRP A 338 -28.53 -32.87 16.05
CA TRP A 338 -28.60 -34.09 16.86
C TRP A 338 -29.28 -35.26 16.12
N GLU A 339 -29.99 -35.00 15.02
CA GLU A 339 -30.60 -36.02 14.17
C GLU A 339 -29.65 -36.53 13.06
N LYS A 340 -28.36 -36.14 13.10
CA LYS A 340 -27.35 -36.50 12.08
C LYS A 340 -27.24 -38.00 11.79
N ASP A 341 -27.55 -38.86 12.77
CA ASP A 341 -27.43 -40.31 12.64
C ASP A 341 -28.75 -40.97 12.19
N ASN A 342 -29.86 -40.22 12.14
CA ASN A 342 -31.21 -40.71 11.79
C ASN A 342 -31.98 -39.74 10.86
N ILE A 343 -31.26 -39.01 10.01
CA ILE A 343 -31.81 -37.93 9.16
C ILE A 343 -33.05 -38.38 8.37
N GLU A 344 -32.97 -39.55 7.74
CA GLU A 344 -34.06 -40.07 6.92
C GLU A 344 -35.32 -40.35 7.75
N LYS A 345 -35.19 -41.03 8.89
CA LYS A 345 -36.32 -41.30 9.80
C LYS A 345 -36.95 -40.01 10.33
N TYR A 346 -36.12 -39.03 10.68
CA TYR A 346 -36.59 -37.74 11.15
C TYR A 346 -37.37 -36.98 10.07
N ILE A 347 -36.82 -36.87 8.86
CA ILE A 347 -37.52 -36.21 7.75
C ILE A 347 -38.86 -36.89 7.48
N PHE A 348 -38.91 -38.22 7.43
CA PHE A 348 -40.18 -38.96 7.27
C PHE A 348 -41.18 -38.66 8.39
N LYS A 349 -40.73 -38.60 9.66
CA LYS A 349 -41.58 -38.26 10.81
C LYS A 349 -42.16 -36.84 10.68
N VAL A 350 -41.33 -35.86 10.34
CA VAL A 350 -41.75 -34.46 10.13
C VAL A 350 -42.75 -34.35 8.99
N LEU A 351 -42.56 -35.12 7.91
CA LEU A 351 -43.49 -35.14 6.79
C LEU A 351 -44.84 -35.79 7.12
N LYS A 352 -44.86 -36.82 7.98
CA LYS A 352 -46.08 -37.50 8.44
C LYS A 352 -46.88 -36.68 9.46
N ASN A 353 -46.21 -35.98 10.37
CA ASN A 353 -46.84 -35.18 11.42
C ASN A 353 -47.34 -33.81 10.95
N GLY A 354 -47.06 -33.42 9.70
CA GLY A 354 -47.47 -32.16 9.09
C GLY A 354 -48.46 -32.34 7.93
N ARG A 355 -49.31 -33.37 7.99
CA ARG A 355 -50.47 -33.59 7.13
C ARG A 355 -51.75 -33.38 7.90
#